data_AF-A0A142L1T6-F1
#
_entry.id   AF-A0A142L1T6-F1
#
_cell.length_a   1.000
_cell.length_b   1.000
_cell.length_c   1.000
_cell.angle_alpha   90.00
_cell.angle_beta   90.00
_cell.angle_gamma   90.00
#
_symmetry.space_group_name_H-M   'P 1'
#
loop_
_entity.id
_entity.type
_entity.pdbx_description
1 polymer ?
#
loop_
_entity_poly.entity_id
_entity_poly.type
_entity_poly.pdbx_seq_one_letter_code
_entity_poly.pdbx_strand_id
1 'polypeptide(L)'
;MGVKKARTVDKEVLSNYLDKLNIQPDQILEVDSARYHKLIKTKLQDSSTYKYPNWWVQNHLQPTQVIYFDKYAGKSIAAYFNCIAESSFPFNLTYNKYNELEYFPPLTYSDSKWIDTLFSLNELLGTINDLDTKTFVFNNNGKRYLALIYYSLFVEKQSTNLIRETNTHIRNCIKDSCQVLYINMDNYMFQQMK
;
A
#
# COMPACT_ATOMS: atom_id res chain seq x y z
N MET A 1 -3.82 -25.01 -23.59
CA MET A 1 -4.72 -23.84 -23.55
C MET A 1 -3.94 -22.64 -23.04
N GLY A 2 -3.79 -21.60 -23.86
CA GLY A 2 -2.92 -20.47 -23.57
C GLY A 2 -3.44 -19.61 -22.42
N VAL A 3 -2.54 -19.30 -21.48
CA VAL A 3 -2.79 -18.32 -20.42
C VAL A 3 -3.11 -16.99 -21.10
N LYS A 4 -4.39 -16.58 -21.11
CA LYS A 4 -4.79 -15.25 -21.56
C LYS A 4 -3.98 -14.25 -20.73
N LYS A 5 -3.09 -13.48 -21.37
CA LYS A 5 -2.33 -12.37 -20.76
C LYS A 5 -3.26 -11.62 -19.81
N ALA A 6 -2.81 -11.36 -18.58
CA ALA A 6 -3.48 -10.40 -17.71
C ALA A 6 -3.61 -9.10 -18.54
N ARG A 7 -4.82 -8.55 -18.65
CA ARG A 7 -4.99 -7.21 -19.23
C ARG A 7 -4.41 -6.26 -18.20
N THR A 8 -3.12 -5.95 -18.33
CA THR A 8 -2.49 -4.83 -17.66
C THR A 8 -3.23 -3.56 -18.08
N VAL A 9 -3.48 -2.66 -17.14
CA VAL A 9 -3.94 -1.31 -17.48
C VAL A 9 -2.84 -0.64 -18.31
N ASP A 10 -3.23 0.08 -19.36
CA ASP A 10 -2.27 0.77 -20.22
C ASP A 10 -1.46 1.81 -19.42
N LYS A 11 -0.16 1.92 -19.71
CA LYS A 11 0.75 2.90 -19.12
C LYS A 11 0.22 4.31 -19.27
N GLU A 12 -0.36 4.62 -20.43
CA GLU A 12 -0.93 5.93 -20.71
C GLU A 12 -2.11 6.23 -19.77
N VAL A 13 -2.96 5.23 -19.50
CA VAL A 13 -4.09 5.38 -18.58
C VAL A 13 -3.61 5.59 -17.15
N LEU A 14 -2.59 4.84 -16.72
CA LEU A 14 -1.99 4.99 -15.39
C LEU A 14 -1.30 6.35 -15.21
N SER A 15 -0.54 6.80 -16.21
CA SER A 15 0.08 8.14 -16.21
C SER A 15 -0.99 9.22 -16.10
N ASN A 16 -2.00 9.19 -16.97
CA ASN A 16 -3.08 10.17 -16.96
C ASN A 16 -3.84 10.21 -15.62
N TYR A 17 -3.99 9.06 -14.95
CA TYR A 17 -4.59 8.99 -13.62
C TYR A 17 -3.72 9.69 -12.56
N LEU A 18 -2.43 9.39 -12.53
CA LEU A 18 -1.48 10.01 -11.58
C LEU A 18 -1.27 11.50 -11.86
N ASP A 19 -1.25 11.91 -13.12
CA ASP A 19 -1.13 13.31 -13.53
C ASP A 19 -2.29 14.15 -12.99
N LYS A 20 -3.53 13.63 -13.02
CA LYS A 20 -4.70 14.28 -12.40
C LYS A 20 -4.55 14.47 -10.89
N LEU A 21 -3.66 13.71 -10.24
CA LEU A 21 -3.35 13.80 -8.82
C LEU A 21 -2.06 14.59 -8.55
N ASN A 22 -1.44 15.16 -9.59
CA ASN A 22 -0.14 15.84 -9.56
C ASN A 22 1.00 14.93 -9.07
N ILE A 23 0.96 13.66 -9.45
CA ILE A 23 2.01 12.67 -9.17
C ILE A 23 2.80 12.45 -10.45
N GLN A 24 4.13 12.51 -10.35
CA GLN A 24 4.99 12.38 -11.51
C GLN A 24 4.97 10.93 -12.07
N PRO A 25 4.90 10.74 -13.39
CA PRO A 25 4.82 9.42 -14.02
C PRO A 25 6.07 8.55 -13.87
N ASP A 26 7.22 9.13 -13.53
CA ASP A 26 8.49 8.41 -13.31
C ASP A 26 8.46 7.54 -12.03
N GLN A 27 7.36 7.60 -11.27
CA GLN A 27 7.13 6.83 -10.05
C GLN A 27 6.00 5.81 -10.19
N ILE A 28 5.57 5.46 -11.40
CA ILE A 28 4.52 4.45 -11.55
C ILE A 28 5.11 3.06 -11.31
N LEU A 29 4.83 2.52 -10.13
CA LEU A 29 5.21 1.16 -9.76
C LEU A 29 4.00 0.24 -9.85
N GLU A 30 4.24 -1.06 -10.01
CA GLU A 30 3.20 -2.07 -10.03
C GLU A 30 3.58 -3.28 -9.18
N VAL A 31 2.56 -3.99 -8.70
CA VAL A 31 2.78 -5.26 -8.00
C VAL A 31 3.12 -6.37 -9.01
N ASP A 32 4.24 -7.05 -8.78
CA ASP A 32 4.53 -8.34 -9.39
C ASP A 32 3.57 -9.38 -8.79
N SER A 33 2.50 -9.67 -9.52
CA SER A 33 1.44 -10.56 -9.03
C SER A 33 1.96 -11.94 -8.63
N ALA A 34 2.99 -12.46 -9.31
CA ALA A 34 3.53 -13.79 -9.01
C ALA A 34 4.34 -13.79 -7.71
N ARG A 35 5.22 -12.79 -7.52
CA ARG A 35 6.00 -12.64 -6.29
C ARG A 35 5.11 -12.30 -5.11
N TYR A 36 4.13 -11.42 -5.33
CA TYR A 36 3.17 -11.05 -4.30
C TYR A 36 2.31 -12.22 -3.87
N HIS A 37 1.76 -12.99 -4.82
CA HIS A 37 0.99 -14.20 -4.50
C HIS A 37 1.82 -15.24 -3.74
N LYS A 38 3.10 -15.41 -4.11
CA LYS A 38 4.01 -16.30 -3.38
C LYS A 38 4.24 -15.82 -1.95
N LEU A 39 4.52 -14.53 -1.77
CA LEU A 39 4.73 -13.92 -0.46
C LEU A 39 3.49 -14.08 0.44
N ILE A 40 2.30 -13.78 -0.10
CA ILE A 40 1.03 -13.99 0.59
C ILE A 40 0.88 -15.44 1.06
N LYS A 41 1.09 -16.42 0.16
CA LYS A 41 0.99 -17.85 0.50
C LYS A 41 1.95 -18.27 1.60
N THR A 42 3.20 -17.79 1.55
CA THR A 42 4.19 -18.08 2.58
C THR A 42 3.74 -17.53 3.94
N LYS A 43 3.22 -16.30 4.00
CA LYS A 43 2.79 -15.69 5.26
C LYS A 43 1.51 -16.30 5.83
N LEU A 44 0.61 -16.81 4.99
CA LEU A 44 -0.57 -17.58 5.44
C LEU A 44 -0.17 -18.85 6.23
N GLN A 45 0.99 -19.42 5.92
CA GLN A 45 1.49 -20.65 6.56
C GLN A 45 2.30 -20.37 7.84
N ASP A 46 2.59 -19.11 8.14
CA ASP A 46 3.39 -18.69 9.30
C ASP A 46 2.53 -18.48 10.55
N SER A 47 1.85 -19.55 10.98
CA SER A 47 1.02 -19.55 12.20
C SER A 47 1.84 -19.63 13.49
N SER A 48 3.14 -19.94 13.40
CA SER A 48 4.05 -19.95 14.55
C SER A 48 4.45 -18.56 15.02
N THR A 49 4.54 -17.60 14.09
CA THR A 49 5.00 -16.24 14.38
C THR A 49 3.83 -15.27 14.61
N TYR A 50 2.67 -15.55 14.00
CA TYR A 50 1.51 -14.66 14.05
C TYR A 50 0.26 -15.38 14.51
N LYS A 51 -0.48 -14.77 15.45
CA LYS A 51 -1.72 -15.34 16.00
C LYS A 51 -2.88 -15.36 15.00
N TYR A 52 -2.87 -14.46 14.00
CA TYR A 52 -3.95 -14.29 13.02
C TYR A 52 -3.43 -14.02 11.59
N PRO A 53 -2.60 -14.89 11.00
CA PRO A 53 -1.94 -14.63 9.71
C PRO A 53 -2.96 -14.46 8.58
N ASN A 54 -4.06 -15.21 8.62
CA ASN A 54 -5.16 -15.09 7.65
C ASN A 54 -5.74 -13.68 7.62
N TRP A 55 -6.06 -13.11 8.78
CA TRP A 55 -6.67 -11.79 8.87
C TRP A 55 -5.74 -10.69 8.35
N TRP A 56 -4.46 -10.76 8.74
CA TRP A 56 -3.42 -9.84 8.25
C TRP A 56 -3.26 -9.91 6.74
N VAL A 57 -3.16 -11.12 6.21
CA VAL A 57 -3.07 -11.35 4.76
C VAL A 57 -4.29 -10.77 4.05
N GLN A 58 -5.51 -10.99 4.54
CA GLN A 58 -6.72 -10.47 3.91
C GLN A 58 -6.74 -8.94 3.82
N ASN A 59 -6.23 -8.23 4.84
CA ASN A 59 -6.11 -6.77 4.79
C ASN A 59 -5.07 -6.34 3.74
N HIS A 60 -3.93 -7.04 3.62
CA HIS A 60 -2.92 -6.76 2.59
C HIS A 60 -3.35 -7.15 1.17
N LEU A 61 -4.39 -7.97 1.01
CA LEU A 61 -5.00 -8.24 -0.29
C LEU A 61 -5.88 -7.09 -0.79
N GLN A 62 -6.12 -6.06 0.02
CA GLN A 62 -6.97 -4.95 -0.39
C GLN A 62 -6.33 -4.08 -1.46
N PRO A 63 -7.11 -3.66 -2.47
CA PRO A 63 -6.60 -2.90 -3.61
C PRO A 63 -6.20 -1.46 -3.26
N THR A 64 -6.68 -0.94 -2.11
CA THR A 64 -6.48 0.45 -1.69
C THR A 64 -6.04 0.45 -0.23
N GLN A 65 -4.76 0.73 0.01
CA GLN A 65 -4.16 0.73 1.35
C GLN A 65 -2.90 1.60 1.35
N VAL A 66 -2.50 2.07 2.52
CA VAL A 66 -1.21 2.73 2.74
C VAL A 66 -0.49 2.07 3.91
N ILE A 67 0.82 1.89 3.76
CA ILE A 67 1.69 1.37 4.81
C ILE A 67 2.83 2.34 5.03
N TYR A 68 3.05 2.74 6.28
CA TYR A 68 4.12 3.63 6.70
C TYR A 68 5.22 2.83 7.36
N PHE A 69 6.47 3.08 6.97
CA PHE A 69 7.67 2.49 7.55
C PHE A 69 8.57 3.56 8.15
N ASP A 70 9.16 3.26 9.31
CA ASP A 70 10.40 3.92 9.75
C ASP A 70 11.58 3.16 9.13
N LYS A 71 12.28 3.80 8.19
CA LYS A 71 13.38 3.18 7.46
C LYS A 71 14.59 2.87 8.34
N TYR A 72 14.77 3.59 9.44
CA TYR A 72 15.87 3.34 10.39
C TYR A 72 15.56 2.12 11.26
N ALA A 73 14.32 2.00 11.74
CA ALA A 73 13.89 0.83 12.51
C ALA A 73 13.66 -0.42 11.64
N GLY A 74 13.45 -0.24 10.32
CA GLY A 74 13.13 -1.32 9.38
C GLY A 74 11.75 -1.94 9.62
N LYS A 75 10.85 -1.22 10.30
CA LYS A 75 9.54 -1.71 10.73
C LYS A 75 8.43 -0.83 10.23
N SER A 76 7.27 -1.44 9.97
CA SER A 76 6.04 -0.70 9.78
C SER A 76 5.73 0.05 11.08
N ILE A 77 5.18 1.26 10.95
CA ILE A 77 4.80 2.13 12.06
C ILE A 77 3.30 2.46 12.06
N ALA A 78 2.64 2.29 10.91
CA ALA A 78 1.19 2.35 10.76
C ALA A 78 0.77 1.76 9.41
N ALA A 79 -0.45 1.26 9.33
CA ALA A 79 -1.07 0.88 8.07
C ALA A 79 -2.55 1.27 8.09
N TYR A 80 -3.04 1.76 6.96
CA TYR A 80 -4.45 2.06 6.76
C TYR A 80 -4.97 1.28 5.56
N PHE A 81 -6.06 0.55 5.76
CA PHE A 81 -6.73 -0.24 4.74
C PHE A 81 -8.13 0.35 4.55
N ASN A 82 -8.53 0.55 3.30
CA ASN A 82 -9.79 1.23 2.97
C ASN A 82 -11.05 0.46 3.43
N CYS A 83 -10.97 -0.86 3.55
CA CYS A 83 -11.92 -1.68 4.28
C CYS A 83 -11.14 -2.44 5.35
N ILE A 84 -11.72 -2.92 6.45
CA ILE A 84 -11.04 -3.91 7.29
C ILE A 84 -11.86 -5.18 7.15
N ALA A 85 -11.23 -6.27 6.71
CA ALA A 85 -11.94 -7.54 6.56
C ALA A 85 -12.46 -7.96 7.94
N GLU A 86 -13.78 -8.09 8.06
CA GLU A 86 -14.51 -8.32 9.31
C GLU A 86 -14.34 -7.23 10.37
N SER A 87 -15.24 -6.24 10.36
CA SER A 87 -15.45 -5.50 11.58
C SER A 87 -16.86 -4.94 11.75
N SER A 88 -17.53 -5.46 12.78
CA SER A 88 -18.78 -4.97 13.34
C SER A 88 -18.56 -3.86 14.38
N PHE A 89 -17.36 -3.26 14.40
CA PHE A 89 -16.94 -2.24 15.36
C PHE A 89 -16.71 -0.89 14.63
N PRO A 90 -17.03 0.26 15.23
CA PRO A 90 -16.74 1.55 14.62
C PRO A 90 -15.24 1.85 14.71
N PHE A 91 -14.54 1.85 13.58
CA PHE A 91 -13.13 2.27 13.51
C PHE A 91 -13.08 3.76 13.21
N ASN A 92 -12.59 4.53 14.17
CA ASN A 92 -12.36 5.94 13.98
C ASN A 92 -10.86 6.14 13.77
N LEU A 93 -10.45 6.40 12.52
CA LEU A 93 -9.25 7.20 12.31
C LEU A 93 -9.45 8.51 13.11
N THR A 94 -8.46 8.91 13.89
CA THR A 94 -8.56 10.16 14.65
C THR A 94 -8.41 11.32 13.69
N TYR A 95 -9.56 11.91 13.34
CA TYR A 95 -9.64 13.10 12.52
C TYR A 95 -9.75 14.34 13.40
N ASN A 96 -9.07 15.40 13.03
CA ASN A 96 -9.28 16.71 13.61
C ASN A 96 -10.68 17.26 13.21
N LYS A 97 -11.09 18.39 13.79
CA LYS A 97 -12.36 19.06 13.49
C LYS A 97 -12.57 19.46 12.01
N TYR A 98 -11.53 19.33 11.17
CA TYR A 98 -11.55 19.60 9.74
C TYR A 98 -11.52 18.32 8.88
N ASN A 99 -11.72 17.13 9.48
CA ASN A 99 -11.63 15.82 8.84
C ASN A 99 -10.24 15.50 8.27
N GLU A 100 -9.18 16.00 8.90
CA GLU A 100 -7.79 15.65 8.54
C GLU A 100 -7.19 14.72 9.59
N LEU A 101 -6.29 13.83 9.17
CA LEU A 101 -5.53 12.97 10.10
C LEU A 101 -4.70 13.82 11.07
N GLU A 102 -4.90 13.63 12.38
CA GLU A 102 -4.39 14.54 13.41
C GLU A 102 -2.91 14.31 13.78
N TYR A 103 -2.39 13.09 13.67
CA TYR A 103 -1.06 12.69 14.17
C TYR A 103 -0.23 11.88 13.16
N PHE A 104 1.10 11.92 13.28
CA PHE A 104 2.02 11.02 12.56
C PHE A 104 2.85 10.14 13.54
N PRO A 105 2.93 8.81 13.34
CA PRO A 105 2.14 8.04 12.37
C PRO A 105 0.63 8.17 12.65
N PRO A 106 -0.25 7.98 11.65
CA PRO A 106 -1.68 8.02 11.89
C PRO A 106 -2.03 7.09 13.06
N LEU A 107 -2.87 7.58 13.97
CA LEU A 107 -3.43 6.72 15.00
C LEU A 107 -4.45 5.79 14.32
N THR A 108 -3.92 4.68 13.81
CA THR A 108 -4.69 3.55 13.33
C THR A 108 -4.74 2.52 14.46
N TYR A 109 -5.93 2.03 14.79
CA TYR A 109 -6.15 1.00 15.81
C TYR A 109 -5.76 1.50 17.22
N SER A 110 -6.72 2.15 17.89
CA SER A 110 -6.61 2.60 19.28
C SER A 110 -6.39 1.40 20.21
N ASP A 111 -5.13 1.10 20.50
CA ASP A 111 -4.59 0.46 21.71
C ASP A 111 -3.31 -0.29 21.34
N SER A 112 -2.18 0.41 21.32
CA SER A 112 -0.80 -0.07 21.57
C SER A 112 -0.30 -1.41 20.96
N LYS A 113 -0.99 -2.04 20.00
CA LYS A 113 -0.69 -3.43 19.56
C LYS A 113 -0.64 -3.67 18.06
N TRP A 114 -0.95 -2.69 17.23
CA TRP A 114 -1.27 -2.94 15.82
C TRP A 114 -0.38 -2.17 14.86
N ILE A 115 0.90 -2.54 14.82
CA ILE A 115 1.92 -1.86 14.03
C ILE A 115 2.71 -2.82 13.12
N ASP A 116 2.65 -4.13 13.33
CA ASP A 116 3.38 -5.11 12.50
C ASP A 116 2.49 -5.62 11.37
N THR A 117 2.83 -5.24 10.13
CA THR A 117 2.10 -5.62 8.91
C THR A 117 2.29 -7.07 8.49
N LEU A 118 2.90 -7.95 9.30
CA LEU A 118 3.28 -9.33 8.93
C LEU A 118 4.37 -9.40 7.82
N PHE A 119 4.43 -8.40 6.95
CA PHE A 119 5.42 -8.18 5.91
C PHE A 119 6.44 -7.13 6.34
N SER A 120 7.72 -7.49 6.22
CA SER A 120 8.82 -6.55 6.32
C SER A 120 8.89 -5.64 5.08
N LEU A 121 9.59 -4.52 5.22
CA LEU A 121 9.79 -3.59 4.10
C LEU A 121 10.46 -4.29 2.90
N ASN A 122 11.50 -5.09 3.15
CA ASN A 122 12.23 -5.79 2.08
C ASN A 122 11.35 -6.81 1.36
N GLU A 123 10.45 -7.49 2.08
CA GLU A 123 9.50 -8.43 1.46
C GLU A 123 8.56 -7.69 0.51
N LEU A 124 7.96 -6.56 0.94
CA LEU A 124 7.08 -5.77 0.09
C LEU A 124 7.81 -5.13 -1.10
N LEU A 125 8.99 -4.56 -0.89
CA LEU A 125 9.79 -3.99 -1.97
C LEU A 125 10.20 -5.06 -3.01
N GLY A 126 10.43 -6.29 -2.57
CA GLY A 126 10.76 -7.43 -3.44
C GLY A 126 9.62 -7.87 -4.36
N THR A 127 8.38 -7.43 -4.10
CA THR A 127 7.21 -7.71 -4.93
C THR A 127 6.81 -6.56 -5.85
N ILE A 128 7.63 -5.51 -5.95
CA ILE A 128 7.33 -4.34 -6.78
C ILE A 128 8.18 -4.39 -8.05
N ASN A 129 7.54 -4.09 -9.19
CA ASN A 129 8.20 -3.84 -10.45
C ASN A 129 7.98 -2.38 -10.88
N ASP A 130 8.91 -1.89 -11.69
CA ASP A 130 8.65 -0.74 -12.54
C ASP A 130 7.69 -1.17 -13.66
N LEU A 131 6.94 -0.23 -14.22
CA LEU A 131 5.86 -0.50 -15.18
C LEU A 131 6.35 -1.20 -16.46
N ASP A 132 7.63 -1.07 -16.79
CA ASP A 132 8.26 -1.82 -17.90
C ASP A 132 8.65 -3.26 -17.51
N THR A 133 8.07 -3.83 -16.44
CA THR A 133 8.37 -5.14 -15.84
C THR A 133 9.83 -5.31 -15.40
N LYS A 134 10.56 -4.20 -15.27
CA LYS A 134 11.91 -4.20 -14.72
C LYS A 134 11.83 -4.33 -13.21
N THR A 135 12.79 -5.05 -12.64
CA THR A 135 12.91 -5.11 -11.18
C THR A 135 13.11 -3.70 -10.65
N PHE A 136 12.21 -3.25 -9.78
CA PHE A 136 12.32 -1.96 -9.14
C PHE A 136 13.56 -1.95 -8.23
N VAL A 137 14.39 -0.92 -8.36
CA VAL A 137 15.53 -0.70 -7.47
C VAL A 137 15.15 0.44 -6.53
N PHE A 138 14.92 0.12 -5.27
CA PHE A 138 14.58 1.12 -4.27
C PHE A 138 15.76 2.07 -4.03
N ASN A 139 15.58 3.33 -4.43
CA ASN A 139 16.53 4.39 -4.14
C ASN A 139 16.18 5.06 -2.79
N ASN A 140 17.02 4.86 -1.78
CA ASN A 140 16.86 5.51 -0.49
C ASN A 140 17.39 6.95 -0.56
N ASN A 141 16.47 7.91 -0.65
CA ASN A 141 16.80 9.34 -0.71
C ASN A 141 17.18 9.98 0.65
N GLY A 142 17.55 9.19 1.65
CA GLY A 142 17.95 9.67 2.99
C GLY A 142 16.81 10.14 3.89
N LYS A 143 15.57 10.18 3.40
CA LYS A 143 14.40 10.49 4.24
C LYS A 143 14.21 9.45 5.34
N ARG A 144 13.61 9.82 6.47
CA ARG A 144 13.39 8.90 7.61
C ARG A 144 12.28 7.88 7.36
N TYR A 145 11.16 8.36 6.82
CA TYR A 145 9.95 7.57 6.64
C TYR A 145 9.73 7.19 5.18
N LEU A 146 8.98 6.12 4.98
CA LEU A 146 8.53 5.64 3.68
C LEU A 146 7.04 5.32 3.74
N ALA A 147 6.25 5.89 2.84
CA ALA A 147 4.86 5.54 2.64
C ALA A 147 4.71 4.73 1.34
N LEU A 148 4.20 3.51 1.45
CA LEU A 148 3.79 2.68 0.32
C LEU A 148 2.29 2.86 0.13
N ILE A 149 1.87 3.50 -0.95
CA ILE A 149 0.45 3.74 -1.26
C ILE A 149 0.05 2.81 -2.38
N TYR A 150 -0.74 1.80 -2.05
CA TYR A 150 -1.32 0.87 -3.01
C TYR A 150 -2.64 1.42 -3.52
N TYR A 151 -2.81 1.41 -4.85
CA TYR A 151 -4.00 1.91 -5.50
C TYR A 151 -4.43 1.00 -6.65
N SER A 152 -5.68 1.16 -7.06
CA SER A 152 -6.30 0.40 -8.13
C SER A 152 -7.30 1.26 -8.88
N LEU A 153 -7.32 1.16 -10.22
CA LEU A 153 -8.32 1.84 -11.04
C LEU A 153 -9.70 1.17 -10.99
N PHE A 154 -9.79 -0.09 -10.56
CA PHE A 154 -11.08 -0.75 -10.32
C PHE A 154 -11.91 -0.05 -9.24
N VAL A 155 -11.23 0.57 -8.28
CA VAL A 155 -11.80 1.33 -7.16
C VAL A 155 -11.27 2.76 -7.18
N GLU A 156 -11.31 3.39 -8.36
CA GLU A 156 -10.69 4.69 -8.65
C GLU A 156 -11.07 5.78 -7.63
N LYS A 157 -12.34 5.85 -7.24
CA LYS A 157 -12.83 6.85 -6.27
C LYS A 157 -12.16 6.68 -4.91
N GLN A 158 -12.11 5.45 -4.41
CA GLN A 158 -11.49 5.12 -3.13
C GLN A 158 -9.98 5.34 -3.17
N SER A 159 -9.32 4.88 -4.24
CA SER A 159 -7.90 5.11 -4.50
C SER A 159 -7.56 6.60 -4.50
N THR A 160 -8.37 7.42 -5.19
CA THR A 160 -8.19 8.86 -5.28
C THR A 160 -8.33 9.55 -3.93
N ASN A 161 -9.35 9.17 -3.16
CA ASN A 161 -9.58 9.72 -1.82
C ASN A 161 -8.42 9.36 -0.89
N LEU A 162 -8.01 8.08 -0.86
CA LEU A 162 -6.88 7.62 -0.06
C LEU A 162 -5.61 8.41 -0.38
N ILE A 163 -5.28 8.54 -1.67
CA ILE A 163 -4.08 9.26 -2.13
C ILE A 163 -4.14 10.72 -1.68
N ARG A 164 -5.28 11.40 -1.84
CA ARG A 164 -5.44 12.80 -1.44
C ARG A 164 -5.30 13.00 0.06
N GLU A 165 -5.96 12.17 0.86
CA GLU A 165 -5.92 12.23 2.32
C GLU A 165 -4.49 11.97 2.82
N THR A 166 -3.87 10.90 2.32
CA THR A 166 -2.50 10.52 2.67
C THR A 166 -1.49 11.59 2.29
N ASN A 167 -1.56 12.12 1.06
CA ASN A 167 -0.65 13.18 0.61
C ASN A 167 -0.84 14.47 1.41
N THR A 168 -2.07 14.81 1.78
CA THR A 168 -2.36 15.98 2.62
C THR A 168 -1.77 15.79 4.01
N HIS A 169 -1.97 14.62 4.61
CA HIS A 169 -1.39 14.27 5.91
C HIS A 169 0.14 14.32 5.91
N ILE A 170 0.77 13.67 4.93
CA ILE A 170 2.22 13.69 4.77
C ILE A 170 2.73 15.12 4.59
N ARG A 171 2.07 15.93 3.76
CA ARG A 171 2.44 17.34 3.55
C ARG A 171 2.35 18.16 4.83
N ASN A 172 1.35 17.91 5.67
CA ASN A 172 1.12 18.68 6.89
C ASN A 172 2.02 18.23 8.05
N CYS A 173 2.36 16.94 8.12
CA CYS A 173 3.06 16.39 9.28
C CYS A 173 4.57 16.12 9.04
N ILE A 174 4.95 15.61 7.86
CA ILE A 174 6.29 15.03 7.63
C ILE A 174 6.83 15.21 6.19
N LYS A 175 6.44 16.28 5.50
CA LYS A 175 6.72 16.53 4.07
C LYS A 175 8.15 16.20 3.64
N ASP A 176 9.12 16.72 4.39
CA ASP A 176 10.54 16.60 4.04
C ASP A 176 11.18 15.32 4.59
N SER A 177 10.47 14.61 5.47
CA SER A 177 10.93 13.37 6.11
C SER A 177 10.32 12.10 5.53
N CYS A 178 9.35 12.19 4.61
CA CYS A 178 8.68 11.03 4.00
C CYS A 178 9.01 10.86 2.51
N GLN A 179 9.44 9.67 2.12
CA GLN A 179 9.44 9.22 0.73
C GLN A 179 8.11 8.52 0.45
N VAL A 180 7.49 8.78 -0.69
CA VAL A 180 6.21 8.18 -1.07
C VAL A 180 6.40 7.36 -2.33
N LEU A 181 5.87 6.14 -2.34
CA LEU A 181 5.82 5.26 -3.51
C LEU A 181 4.36 4.94 -3.82
N TYR A 182 3.94 5.13 -5.07
CA TYR A 182 2.60 4.80 -5.54
C TYR A 182 2.65 3.49 -6.33
N ILE A 183 1.88 2.50 -5.91
CA ILE A 183 1.99 1.11 -6.38
C ILE A 183 0.63 0.66 -6.91
N ASN A 184 0.57 0.33 -8.20
CA ASN A 184 -0.63 -0.18 -8.84
C ASN A 184 -0.87 -1.66 -8.50
N MET A 185 -2.09 -1.97 -8.08
CA MET A 185 -2.57 -3.31 -7.71
C MET A 185 -3.38 -4.01 -8.81
N ASP A 186 -3.67 -3.35 -9.93
CA ASP A 186 -4.63 -3.86 -10.92
C ASP A 186 -4.18 -5.20 -11.50
N ASN A 187 -2.88 -5.36 -11.78
CA ASN A 187 -2.31 -6.61 -12.28
C ASN A 187 -2.55 -7.80 -11.35
N TYR A 188 -2.54 -7.56 -10.04
CA TYR A 188 -2.81 -8.60 -9.06
C TYR A 188 -4.30 -8.92 -9.01
N MET A 189 -5.15 -7.89 -8.98
CA MET A 189 -6.62 -8.05 -8.96
C MET A 189 -7.14 -8.77 -10.21
N PHE A 190 -6.62 -8.44 -11.40
CA PHE A 190 -6.98 -9.12 -12.65
C PHE A 190 -6.61 -10.60 -12.69
N GLN A 191 -5.56 -11.02 -11.97
CA GLN A 191 -5.16 -12.42 -11.90
C GLN A 191 -6.02 -13.23 -10.92
N GLN A 192 -6.43 -12.63 -9.79
CA GLN A 192 -7.29 -13.31 -8.81
C GLN A 192 -8.73 -13.49 -9.30
N MET A 193 -9.19 -12.67 -10.26
CA MET A 193 -10.53 -12.77 -10.87
C MET A 193 -10.65 -13.78 -12.01
N LYS A 194 -9.57 -14.50 -12.37
CA LYS A 194 -9.55 -15.52 -13.43
C LYS A 194 -9.52 -16.92 -12.82
#